data_AF-A0A7C8I2B7-F1
#
_entry.id   AF-A0A7C8I2B7-F1
#
_cell.length_a   1.000
_cell.length_b   1.000
_cell.length_c   1.000
_cell.angle_alpha   90.00
_cell.angle_beta   90.00
_cell.angle_gamma   90.00
#
_symmetry.space_group_name_H-M   'P 1'
#
loop_
_entity.id
_entity.type
_entity.pdbx_description
1 polymer ?
#
loop_
_entity_poly.entity_id
_entity_poly.type
_entity_poly.pdbx_seq_one_letter_code
_entity_poly.pdbx_strand_id
1 'polypeptide(L)'
;MSFRNPNILIPATIDLLALGSSTLYLRSQILQNREEQEARLDEIEGTLRGHIGLIEDALDRVEGKPNANKQEELYGARGKDRKE
;
A
#
# COMPACT_ATOMS: atom_id res chain seq x y z
N MET A 1 -30.06 -23.90 -27.39
CA MET A 1 -30.33 -22.46 -27.15
C MET A 1 -29.82 -21.68 -28.36
N SER A 2 -30.69 -21.01 -29.12
CA SER A 2 -30.30 -20.34 -30.36
C SER A 2 -29.86 -18.90 -30.06
N PHE A 3 -28.55 -18.63 -30.11
CA PHE A 3 -27.94 -17.31 -29.91
C PHE A 3 -28.21 -16.31 -31.06
N ARG A 4 -29.15 -16.60 -31.96
CA ARG A 4 -29.45 -15.78 -33.14
C ARG A 4 -30.61 -14.81 -32.94
N ASN A 5 -31.23 -14.76 -31.75
CA ASN A 5 -32.33 -13.83 -31.48
C ASN A 5 -31.77 -12.45 -31.09
N PRO A 6 -31.95 -11.40 -31.92
CA PRO A 6 -31.41 -10.06 -31.65
C PRO A 6 -31.93 -9.46 -30.34
N ASN A 7 -33.15 -9.83 -29.92
CA ASN A 7 -33.75 -9.37 -28.66
C ASN A 7 -33.04 -9.91 -27.41
N ILE A 8 -32.17 -10.91 -27.55
CA ILE A 8 -31.36 -11.48 -26.47
C ILE A 8 -29.90 -11.05 -26.62
N LEU A 9 -29.40 -10.99 -27.86
CA LEU A 9 -28.00 -10.69 -28.12
C LEU A 9 -27.65 -9.23 -27.76
N ILE A 10 -28.51 -8.28 -28.12
CA ILE A 10 -28.28 -6.85 -27.86
C ILE A 10 -28.18 -6.57 -26.35
N PRO A 11 -29.16 -6.92 -25.50
CA PRO A 11 -29.05 -6.67 -24.06
C PRO A 11 -27.86 -7.41 -23.44
N ALA A 12 -27.59 -8.67 -23.84
CA ALA A 12 -26.44 -9.41 -23.33
C ALA A 12 -25.10 -8.73 -23.68
N THR A 13 -24.97 -8.14 -24.88
CA THR A 13 -23.76 -7.40 -25.25
C THR A 13 -23.62 -6.09 -24.47
N ILE A 14 -24.73 -5.38 -24.21
CA ILE A 14 -24.73 -4.16 -23.40
C ILE A 14 -24.32 -4.47 -21.96
N ASP A 15 -24.89 -5.52 -21.37
CA ASP A 15 -24.53 -5.96 -20.01
C ASP A 15 -23.06 -6.36 -19.94
N LEU A 16 -22.55 -7.09 -20.93
CA LEU A 16 -21.14 -7.47 -20.98
C LEU A 16 -20.22 -6.24 -21.07
N LEU A 17 -20.59 -5.25 -21.88
CA LEU A 17 -19.85 -3.99 -21.98
C LEU A 17 -19.93 -3.17 -20.69
N ALA A 18 -21.09 -3.12 -20.05
CA ALA A 18 -21.30 -2.44 -18.77
C ALA A 18 -20.46 -3.09 -17.66
N LEU A 19 -20.48 -4.41 -17.56
CA LEU A 19 -19.68 -5.16 -16.59
C LEU A 19 -18.18 -5.03 -16.88
N GLY A 20 -17.76 -5.14 -18.14
CA GLY A 20 -16.37 -5.00 -18.54
C GLY A 20 -15.82 -3.60 -18.25
N SER A 21 -16.54 -2.56 -18.64
CA SER A 21 -16.17 -1.16 -18.37
C SER A 21 -16.13 -0.84 -16.88
N SER A 22 -17.13 -1.29 -16.11
CA SER A 22 -17.17 -1.12 -14.65
C SER A 22 -15.98 -1.82 -13.97
N THR A 23 -15.64 -3.03 -14.43
CA THR A 23 -14.50 -3.79 -13.89
C THR A 23 -13.17 -3.06 -14.13
N LEU A 24 -12.96 -2.53 -15.34
CA LEU A 24 -11.75 -1.76 -15.66
C LEU A 24 -11.67 -0.46 -14.85
N TYR A 25 -12.80 0.24 -14.69
CA TYR A 25 -12.87 1.45 -13.88
C TYR A 25 -12.55 1.17 -12.41
N LEU A 26 -13.19 0.16 -11.80
CA LEU A 26 -12.95 -0.23 -10.42
C LEU A 26 -11.51 -0.70 -10.20
N ARG A 27 -10.94 -1.44 -11.16
CA ARG A 27 -9.51 -1.83 -11.12
C ARG A 27 -8.60 -0.61 -11.07
N SER A 28 -8.86 0.40 -11.90
CA SER A 28 -8.08 1.65 -11.89
C SER A 28 -8.15 2.35 -10.53
N GLN A 29 -9.34 2.44 -9.94
CA GLN A 29 -9.54 3.05 -8.62
C GLN A 29 -8.83 2.28 -7.51
N ILE A 30 -8.87 0.93 -7.55
CA ILE A 30 -8.17 0.10 -6.57
C ILE A 30 -6.66 0.34 -6.64
N LEU A 31 -6.09 0.41 -7.84
CA LEU A 31 -4.65 0.66 -8.00
C LEU A 31 -4.24 2.03 -7.44
N GLN A 32 -4.99 3.09 -7.76
CA GLN A 32 -4.74 4.43 -7.22
C GLN A 32 -4.85 4.46 -5.69
N ASN A 33 -5.90 3.87 -5.14
CA ASN A 33 -6.08 3.79 -3.69
C ASN A 33 -4.95 3.01 -3.01
N ARG A 34 -4.42 1.97 -3.65
CA ARG A 34 -3.28 1.20 -3.13
C ARG A 34 -2.02 2.04 -3.08
N GLU A 35 -1.69 2.74 -4.16
CA GLU A 35 -0.52 3.63 -4.22
C GLU A 35 -0.61 4.73 -3.14
N GLU A 36 -1.77 5.35 -2.99
CA GLU A 36 -1.99 6.37 -1.96
C GLU A 36 -1.87 5.80 -0.54
N GLN A 37 -2.43 4.61 -0.29
CA GLN A 37 -2.32 3.94 1.00
C GLN A 37 -0.88 3.56 1.34
N GLU A 38 -0.12 3.06 0.36
CA GLU A 38 1.30 2.77 0.55
C GLU A 38 2.10 4.02 0.88
N ALA A 39 1.84 5.14 0.20
CA ALA A 39 2.48 6.42 0.51
C ALA A 39 2.14 6.90 1.94
N ARG A 40 0.86 6.85 2.33
CA ARG A 40 0.42 7.21 3.69
C ARG A 40 1.04 6.30 4.75
N LEU A 41 1.17 5.00 4.48
CA LEU A 41 1.81 4.07 5.41
C LEU A 41 3.30 4.33 5.54
N ASP A 42 3.99 4.69 4.46
CA ASP A 42 5.41 5.06 4.48
C ASP A 42 5.66 6.32 5.33
N GLU A 43 4.80 7.34 5.20
CA GLU A 43 4.84 8.54 6.05
C GLU A 43 4.61 8.20 7.53
N ILE A 44 3.65 7.33 7.83
CA ILE A 44 3.37 6.88 9.20
C ILE A 44 4.55 6.06 9.74
N GLU A 45 5.14 5.16 8.95
CA GLU A 45 6.32 4.39 9.36
C GLU A 45 7.50 5.33 9.64
N GLY A 46 7.75 6.32 8.77
CA GLY A 46 8.79 7.32 8.97
C GLY A 46 8.59 8.09 10.28
N THR A 47 7.36 8.50 10.57
CA THR A 47 7.01 9.21 11.82
C THR A 47 7.20 8.32 13.04
N LEU A 48 6.71 7.08 13.00
CA LEU A 48 6.88 6.11 14.09
C LEU A 48 8.36 5.81 14.35
N ARG A 49 9.17 5.67 13.30
CA ARG A 49 10.62 5.49 13.44
C ARG A 49 11.28 6.70 14.10
N GLY A 50 10.89 7.92 13.72
CA GLY A 50 11.36 9.14 14.38
C GLY A 50 11.02 9.16 15.87
N HIS A 51 9.78 8.80 16.24
CA HIS A 51 9.38 8.72 17.65
C HIS A 51 10.10 7.63 18.43
N ILE A 52 10.32 6.45 17.83
CA ILE A 52 11.12 5.38 18.44
C ILE A 52 12.53 5.89 18.72
N GLY A 53 13.13 6.63 17.78
CA GLY A 53 14.45 7.21 17.97
C GLY A 53 14.55 8.15 19.18
N LEU A 54 13.52 8.99 19.39
CA LEU A 54 13.44 9.88 20.55
C LEU A 54 13.27 9.12 21.86
N ILE A 55 12.47 8.04 21.86
CA ILE A 55 12.26 7.21 23.05
C ILE A 55 13.54 6.48 23.44
N GLU A 56 14.27 5.93 22.47
CA GLU A 56 15.53 5.25 22.71
C GLU A 56 16.62 6.22 23.20
N ASP A 57 16.71 7.43 22.64
CA ASP A 57 17.64 8.45 23.16
C ASP A 57 17.27 8.90 24.59
N ALA A 58 15.98 8.98 24.92
CA ALA A 58 15.54 9.23 26.28
C ALA A 58 15.90 8.06 27.23
N LEU A 59 15.77 6.82 26.76
CA LEU A 59 16.11 5.62 27.52
C LEU A 59 17.63 5.56 27.78
N ASP A 60 18.46 5.80 26.76
CA ASP A 60 19.93 5.83 26.90
C ASP A 60 20.38 6.89 27.91
N ARG A 61 19.71 8.06 27.95
CA ARG A 61 19.95 9.10 28.95
C ARG A 61 19.57 8.68 30.37
N VAL A 62 18.50 7.89 30.53
CA VAL A 62 18.04 7.38 31.84
C VAL A 62 18.91 6.22 32.32
N GLU A 63 19.28 5.30 31.43
CA GLU A 63 20.06 4.09 31.77
C GLU A 63 21.57 4.33 31.84
N GLY A 64 22.05 5.47 31.31
CA GLY A 64 23.46 5.86 31.33
C GLY A 64 24.38 4.96 30.48
N LYS A 65 23.80 4.12 29.60
CA LYS A 65 24.53 3.21 28.71
C LYS A 65 24.23 3.59 27.25
N PRO A 66 25.11 4.34 26.57
CA PRO A 66 24.88 4.72 25.19
C PRO A 66 24.94 3.48 24.29
N ASN A 67 23.84 3.13 23.63
CA ASN A 67 23.77 2.02 22.68
C ASN A 67 23.61 2.56 21.25
N ALA A 68 24.61 3.35 20.82
CA ALA A 68 24.59 4.15 19.60
C ALA A 68 24.36 3.38 18.28
N ASN A 69 24.54 2.06 18.25
CA ASN A 69 24.46 1.26 17.01
C ASN A 69 23.20 0.40 16.89
N LYS A 70 22.34 0.35 17.91
CA LYS A 70 21.15 -0.53 17.91
C LYS A 70 20.07 -0.06 16.93
N GLN A 71 19.99 1.25 16.69
CA GLN A 71 19.02 1.89 15.79
C GLN A 71 19.21 1.54 14.33
N GLU A 72 20.45 1.61 13.85
CA GLU A 72 20.77 1.35 12.45
C GLU A 72 20.60 -0.14 12.12
N GLU A 73 20.91 -1.02 13.08
CA GLU A 73 20.77 -2.48 12.96
C GLU A 73 19.30 -2.94 12.99
N LEU A 74 18.48 -2.44 13.91
CA LEU A 74 17.09 -2.90 14.06
C LEU A 74 16.13 -2.29 13.03
N TYR A 75 16.36 -1.05 12.61
CA TYR A 75 15.40 -0.31 11.79
C TYR A 75 15.93 0.04 10.40
N GLY A 76 17.25 0.08 10.17
CA GLY A 76 17.83 0.43 8.86
C GLY A 76 17.55 -0.56 7.72
N ALA A 77 17.24 -1.82 8.04
CA ALA A 77 17.17 -2.91 7.05
C ALA A 77 16.01 -2.77 6.03
N ARG A 78 14.80 -2.37 6.46
CA ARG A 78 13.60 -2.39 5.58
C ARG A 78 13.62 -1.38 4.42
N GLY A 79 14.43 -0.32 4.50
CA GLY A 79 14.55 0.67 3.42
C GLY A 79 15.46 0.24 2.26
N LYS A 80 16.29 -0.81 2.46
CA LYS A 80 17.24 -1.30 1.44
C LYS A 80 16.65 -2.37 0.52
N ASP A 81 15.56 -3.01 0.91
CA ASP A 81 14.94 -4.10 0.14
C ASP A 81 14.10 -3.63 -1.07
N ARG A 82 14.00 -2.32 -1.32
CA ARG A 82 13.37 -1.75 -2.54
C ARG A 82 14.34 -1.55 -3.73
N LYS A 83 15.43 -2.32 -3.80
CA LYS A 83 16.36 -2.29 -4.95
C LYS A 83 16.44 -3.65 -5.64
N GLU A 84 15.32 -4.18 -6.13
CA GLU A 84 15.29 -5.13 -7.26
C GLU A 84 14.05 -4.87 -8.13
#